data_AF-A0A7X6UNZ3-F1
#
_entry.id   AF-A0A7X6UNZ3-F1
#
_cell.length_a   1.000
_cell.length_b   1.000
_cell.length_c   1.000
_cell.angle_alpha   90.00
_cell.angle_beta   90.00
_cell.angle_gamma   90.00
#
_symmetry.space_group_name_H-M   'P 1'
#
loop_
_entity.id
_entity.type
_entity.pdbx_description
1 polymer ?
#
loop_
_entity_poly.entity_id
_entity_poly.type
_entity_poly.pdbx_seq_one_letter_code
_entity_poly.pdbx_strand_id
1 'polypeptide(L)'
;MKCMDRNLFSIFSISLFLLFGSDYANAATRTWTGAGANELASNTANWSGNTVPVAGDDIVLNSGSHKDMTWNLNIPINSWTQDGYEGTVTITTEYTGSFTNLHVTGNCIINSGTWTHRGPQILETNRLSVTVGGNLTIGVDGVISAAGKGYRQGYGPGKGTGASGGTYAGAGVNGGPGYGCAVVPINIGSGANMGPGGGAIQIIVAGNSIINGSLNANGGTGASSGSGGSVLLKTKTLSGSGEIKSEGGVPNQAYMGGGGRVSVVLTAVNENFLSFTGEISAYGGLHESKRSKAGTVYLEEGNDEFGRGELIIDNLQSTVGYSGNKTSLNGLNDVVYQFKPISLKNNSVLEVNAGGTLN
;
A
#
# COMPACT_ATOMS: atom_id res chain seq x y z
N MET A 1 0.70 -16.96 -4.08
CA MET A 1 0.57 -16.96 -2.60
C MET A 1 -0.85 -17.38 -2.26
N LYS A 2 -1.11 -18.22 -1.24
CA LYS A 2 -2.49 -18.57 -0.83
C LYS A 2 -3.04 -17.48 0.09
N CYS A 3 -4.28 -17.06 -0.13
CA CYS A 3 -4.96 -16.18 0.82
C CYS A 3 -5.18 -16.96 2.14
N MET A 4 -5.02 -16.28 3.28
CA MET A 4 -5.12 -16.85 4.65
C MET A 4 -4.02 -17.81 5.14
N ASP A 5 -2.86 -17.86 4.50
CA ASP A 5 -1.75 -18.62 5.07
C ASP A 5 -1.18 -17.91 6.32
N ARG A 6 -1.49 -18.47 7.50
CA ARG A 6 -1.05 -17.94 8.81
C ARG A 6 0.47 -17.89 8.95
N ASN A 7 1.21 -18.80 8.32
CA ASN A 7 2.67 -18.81 8.41
C ASN A 7 3.28 -17.59 7.71
N LEU A 8 2.63 -17.09 6.65
CA LEU A 8 3.04 -15.85 5.99
C LEU A 8 2.81 -14.64 6.89
N PHE A 9 1.68 -14.58 7.63
CA PHE A 9 1.39 -13.47 8.56
C PHE A 9 2.31 -13.46 9.79
N SER A 10 2.82 -14.63 10.20
CA SER A 10 3.81 -14.81 11.28
C SER A 10 5.27 -14.65 10.81
N ILE A 11 5.60 -14.84 9.54
CA ILE A 11 6.93 -14.49 8.99
C ILE A 11 7.12 -12.96 8.92
N PHE A 12 6.02 -12.19 8.96
CA PHE A 12 6.05 -10.73 9.16
C PHE A 12 6.04 -10.31 10.63
N SER A 13 5.98 -11.26 11.58
CA SER A 13 6.35 -10.97 12.96
C SER A 13 7.85 -10.73 12.98
N ILE A 14 8.24 -9.54 13.47
CA ILE A 14 9.61 -9.07 13.70
C ILE A 14 10.57 -10.25 13.68
N SER A 15 11.32 -10.42 12.58
CA SER A 15 12.48 -11.30 12.59
C SER A 15 13.29 -10.87 13.80
N LEU A 16 13.27 -11.69 14.85
CA LEU A 16 14.06 -11.50 16.05
C LEU A 16 15.50 -11.62 15.57
N PHE A 17 16.07 -10.49 15.14
CA PHE A 17 17.50 -10.38 14.99
C PHE A 17 18.05 -10.65 16.38
N LEU A 18 18.73 -11.78 16.52
CA LEU A 18 19.62 -12.01 17.63
C LEU A 18 20.53 -10.78 17.67
N LEU A 19 20.26 -9.91 18.65
CA LEU A 19 21.15 -8.87 19.10
C LEU A 19 22.41 -9.59 19.58
N PHE A 20 23.32 -9.90 18.66
CA PHE A 20 24.71 -9.98 19.04
C PHE A 20 25.02 -8.59 19.58
N GLY A 21 25.26 -8.51 20.88
CA GLY A 21 25.70 -7.29 21.55
C GLY A 21 27.00 -6.82 20.92
N SER A 22 26.90 -6.10 19.81
CA SER A 22 27.84 -5.07 19.44
C SER A 22 27.24 -3.80 20.03
N ASP A 23 27.98 -3.14 20.91
CA ASP A 23 27.72 -1.76 21.29
C ASP A 23 27.27 -0.99 20.05
N TYR A 24 26.00 -0.58 19.98
CA TYR A 24 25.58 0.36 18.96
C TYR A 24 26.37 1.63 19.27
N ALA A 25 27.49 1.82 18.58
CA ALA A 25 28.14 3.10 18.47
C ALA A 25 27.03 4.12 18.20
N ASN A 26 26.93 5.18 19.01
CA ASN A 26 25.86 6.18 18.97
C ASN A 26 25.32 6.38 17.55
N ALA A 27 24.03 6.15 17.35
CA ALA A 27 23.35 6.39 16.08
C ALA A 27 23.75 7.77 15.54
N ALA A 28 24.45 7.81 14.41
CA ALA A 28 24.85 9.08 13.83
C ALA A 28 23.68 9.64 13.01
N THR A 29 23.43 10.94 13.12
CA THR A 29 22.46 11.60 12.25
C THR A 29 23.04 11.81 10.86
N ARG A 30 22.36 11.28 9.84
CA ARG A 30 22.69 11.43 8.42
C ARG A 30 21.63 12.30 7.76
N THR A 31 22.02 13.52 7.44
CA THR A 31 21.14 14.48 6.77
C THR A 31 21.34 14.42 5.25
N TRP A 32 20.26 14.20 4.52
CA TRP A 32 20.25 14.28 3.07
C TRP A 32 20.44 15.73 2.60
N THR A 33 21.44 15.96 1.76
CA THR A 33 21.69 17.24 1.11
C THR A 33 21.33 17.19 -0.37
N GLY A 34 21.43 16.02 -1.00
CA GLY A 34 21.28 15.87 -2.44
C GLY A 34 22.33 16.63 -3.25
N ALA A 35 23.49 16.94 -2.66
CA ALA A 35 24.54 17.72 -3.32
C ALA A 35 25.32 16.94 -4.39
N GLY A 36 25.24 15.61 -4.38
CA GLY A 36 25.88 14.73 -5.34
C GLY A 36 25.24 14.75 -6.73
N ALA A 37 25.92 14.11 -7.68
CA ALA A 37 25.54 14.13 -9.11
C ALA A 37 24.28 13.30 -9.46
N ASN A 38 23.72 12.55 -8.52
CA ASN A 38 22.55 11.69 -8.72
C ASN A 38 21.70 11.63 -7.44
N GLU A 39 20.59 10.91 -7.50
CA GLU A 39 19.60 10.79 -6.42
C GLU A 39 19.86 9.60 -5.49
N LEU A 40 20.96 8.85 -5.67
CA LEU A 40 21.18 7.60 -4.94
C LEU A 40 21.58 7.84 -3.48
N ALA A 41 20.91 7.19 -2.53
CA ALA A 41 21.30 7.16 -1.12
C ALA A 41 22.69 6.55 -0.92
N SER A 42 23.13 5.63 -1.80
CA SER A 42 24.47 5.07 -1.74
C SER A 42 25.59 6.02 -2.18
N ASN A 43 25.27 7.18 -2.75
CA ASN A 43 26.27 8.17 -3.14
C ASN A 43 26.64 9.04 -1.93
N THR A 44 27.88 8.91 -1.46
CA THR A 44 28.37 9.61 -0.26
C THR A 44 28.21 11.13 -0.36
N ALA A 45 28.32 11.71 -1.57
CA ALA A 45 28.24 13.16 -1.80
C ALA A 45 26.84 13.74 -1.59
N ASN A 46 25.81 12.89 -1.47
CA ASN A 46 24.44 13.34 -1.19
C ASN A 46 24.14 13.52 0.31
N TRP A 47 25.11 13.24 1.18
CA TRP A 47 24.94 13.31 2.63
C TRP A 47 25.81 14.40 3.22
N SER A 48 25.31 15.03 4.29
CA SER A 48 26.11 15.98 5.07
C SER A 48 27.39 15.29 5.56
N GLY A 49 28.52 15.99 5.45
CA GLY A 49 29.84 15.42 5.76
C GLY A 49 30.30 14.33 4.79
N ASN A 50 29.69 14.21 3.61
CA ASN A 50 30.05 13.25 2.57
C ASN A 50 30.13 11.79 3.07
N THR A 51 29.23 11.40 3.97
CA THR A 51 29.25 10.06 4.60
C THR A 51 27.93 9.35 4.38
N VAL A 52 27.99 8.22 3.66
CA VAL A 52 26.83 7.34 3.45
C VAL A 52 26.30 6.76 4.77
N PRO A 53 24.97 6.61 4.93
CA PRO A 53 24.41 5.95 6.09
C PRO A 53 24.88 4.51 6.25
N VAL A 54 25.06 4.11 7.50
CA VAL A 54 25.32 2.72 7.92
C VAL A 54 24.24 2.23 8.85
N ALA A 55 24.27 0.93 9.18
CA ALA A 55 23.28 0.33 10.06
C ALA A 55 23.22 1.04 11.42
N GLY A 56 22.03 1.34 11.90
CA GLY A 56 21.80 2.04 13.16
C GLY A 56 21.86 3.58 13.07
N ASP A 57 22.12 4.17 11.90
CA ASP A 57 22.08 5.64 11.75
C ASP A 57 20.63 6.19 11.76
N ASP A 58 20.50 7.46 12.13
CA ASP A 58 19.26 8.23 12.02
C ASP A 58 19.20 8.99 10.70
N ILE A 59 18.15 8.79 9.91
CA ILE A 59 18.01 9.42 8.59
C ILE A 59 17.15 10.66 8.70
N VAL A 60 17.68 11.80 8.23
CA VAL A 60 16.98 13.10 8.26
C VAL A 60 16.91 13.70 6.86
N LEU A 61 15.69 13.98 6.41
CA LEU A 61 15.39 14.79 5.24
C LEU A 61 14.64 16.04 5.73
N ASN A 62 15.16 17.22 5.44
CA ASN A 62 14.57 18.48 5.87
C ASN A 62 14.49 19.48 4.71
N SER A 63 14.04 20.70 5.00
CA SER A 63 13.92 21.80 4.03
C SER A 63 15.25 22.26 3.41
N GLY A 64 16.39 21.73 3.86
CA GLY A 64 17.70 22.02 3.28
C GLY A 64 17.92 21.36 1.90
N SER A 65 17.10 20.39 1.49
CA SER A 65 17.17 19.77 0.16
C SER A 65 15.79 19.59 -0.45
N HIS A 66 15.71 19.73 -1.77
CA HIS A 66 14.52 19.45 -2.56
C HIS A 66 14.78 18.35 -3.60
N LYS A 67 16.01 17.82 -3.66
CA LYS A 67 16.37 16.77 -4.61
C LYS A 67 15.77 15.45 -4.14
N ASP A 68 15.08 14.77 -5.06
CA ASP A 68 14.56 13.42 -4.86
C ASP A 68 15.65 12.45 -4.38
N MET A 69 15.24 11.45 -3.60
CA MET A 69 16.10 10.39 -3.11
C MET A 69 15.66 9.05 -3.68
N THR A 70 16.61 8.21 -4.07
CA THR A 70 16.41 6.78 -4.25
C THR A 70 17.11 6.06 -3.11
N TRP A 71 16.34 5.52 -2.17
CA TRP A 71 16.88 4.68 -1.11
C TRP A 71 17.17 3.28 -1.65
N ASN A 72 18.47 3.01 -1.85
CA ASN A 72 19.00 1.76 -2.39
C ASN A 72 19.95 1.04 -1.42
N LEU A 73 19.86 1.34 -0.12
CA LEU A 73 20.67 0.74 0.92
C LEU A 73 19.87 -0.34 1.68
N ASN A 74 20.34 -1.58 1.64
CA ASN A 74 19.76 -2.69 2.40
C ASN A 74 20.41 -2.79 3.79
N ILE A 75 20.09 -1.83 4.65
CA ILE A 75 20.59 -1.73 6.03
C ILE A 75 19.44 -1.40 6.97
N PRO A 76 19.44 -1.93 8.21
CA PRO A 76 18.52 -1.47 9.23
C PRO A 76 18.97 -0.09 9.75
N ILE A 77 18.08 0.90 9.71
CA ILE A 77 18.33 2.25 10.23
C ILE A 77 17.63 2.43 11.57
N ASN A 78 18.12 3.35 12.41
CA ASN A 78 17.52 3.58 13.72
C ASN A 78 16.20 4.35 13.61
N SER A 79 16.20 5.49 12.92
CA SER A 79 15.00 6.27 12.71
C SER A 79 14.96 6.90 11.33
N TRP A 80 13.76 7.32 10.93
CA TRP A 80 13.56 8.16 9.76
C TRP A 80 12.76 9.40 10.14
N THR A 81 13.25 10.59 9.79
CA THR A 81 12.53 11.85 9.94
C THR A 81 12.56 12.62 8.62
N GLN A 82 11.38 12.90 8.08
CA GLN A 82 11.16 13.73 6.90
C GLN A 82 10.23 14.88 7.27
N ASP A 83 10.78 16.07 7.44
CA ASP A 83 10.04 17.25 7.93
C ASP A 83 10.52 18.54 7.27
N GLY A 84 9.64 19.22 6.54
CA GLY A 84 9.96 20.32 5.65
C GLY A 84 10.64 19.92 4.33
N TYR A 85 10.84 18.63 4.06
CA TYR A 85 11.32 18.12 2.77
C TYR A 85 10.15 17.92 1.80
N GLU A 86 10.28 18.42 0.57
CA GLU A 86 9.20 18.40 -0.44
C GLU A 86 9.40 17.33 -1.53
N GLY A 87 10.58 16.73 -1.61
CA GLY A 87 10.92 15.78 -2.67
C GLY A 87 10.26 14.41 -2.52
N THR A 88 10.58 13.54 -3.47
CA THR A 88 10.15 12.14 -3.49
C THR A 88 11.28 11.20 -3.11
N VAL A 89 11.00 10.31 -2.16
CA VAL A 89 11.85 9.20 -1.75
C VAL A 89 11.33 7.92 -2.41
N THR A 90 12.08 7.38 -3.37
CA THR A 90 11.83 6.07 -3.97
C THR A 90 12.56 5.00 -3.17
N ILE A 91 11.82 4.19 -2.41
CA ILE A 91 12.33 3.00 -1.74
C ILE A 91 12.35 1.83 -2.73
N THR A 92 13.51 1.19 -2.88
CA THR A 92 13.74 0.20 -3.95
C THR A 92 13.51 -1.25 -3.52
N THR A 93 12.51 -1.48 -2.65
CA THR A 93 12.18 -2.83 -2.18
C THR A 93 11.51 -3.69 -3.25
N GLU A 94 11.86 -4.98 -3.26
CA GLU A 94 11.39 -5.96 -4.23
C GLU A 94 10.58 -7.09 -3.57
N TYR A 95 9.73 -7.79 -4.32
CA TYR A 95 9.06 -9.00 -3.81
C TYR A 95 10.06 -10.13 -3.56
N THR A 96 11.05 -10.23 -4.43
CA THR A 96 12.13 -11.22 -4.40
C THR A 96 13.43 -10.51 -4.72
N GLY A 97 14.48 -10.73 -3.93
CA GLY A 97 15.76 -10.06 -4.13
C GLY A 97 16.54 -9.97 -2.83
N SER A 98 17.61 -9.17 -2.83
CA SER A 98 18.40 -8.91 -1.62
C SER A 98 17.72 -7.88 -0.72
N PHE A 99 17.05 -6.87 -1.29
CA PHE A 99 16.38 -5.81 -0.55
C PHE A 99 14.85 -5.95 -0.63
N THR A 100 14.28 -6.80 0.22
CA THR A 100 12.84 -7.09 0.21
C THR A 100 12.03 -6.23 1.17
N ASN A 101 12.70 -5.55 2.12
CA ASN A 101 12.06 -4.79 3.18
C ASN A 101 13.02 -3.73 3.76
N LEU A 102 12.56 -2.49 3.90
CA LEU A 102 13.25 -1.48 4.69
C LEU A 102 12.92 -1.68 6.17
N HIS A 103 13.94 -1.72 7.02
CA HIS A 103 13.78 -1.87 8.46
C HIS A 103 14.19 -0.58 9.19
N VAL A 104 13.23 0.05 9.85
CA VAL A 104 13.43 1.18 10.77
C VAL A 104 13.24 0.63 12.17
N THR A 105 14.30 0.54 12.98
CA THR A 105 14.21 -0.11 14.30
C THR A 105 13.44 0.71 15.32
N GLY A 106 13.48 2.04 15.18
CA GLY A 106 12.76 3.01 16.00
C GLY A 106 11.61 3.66 15.24
N ASN A 107 11.45 4.97 15.41
CA ASN A 107 10.32 5.73 14.86
C ASN A 107 10.54 6.12 13.39
N CYS A 108 9.43 6.18 12.65
CA CYS A 108 9.40 6.68 11.28
C CYS A 108 8.41 7.85 11.21
N ILE A 109 8.90 9.04 10.84
CA ILE A 109 8.13 10.27 10.74
C ILE A 109 8.23 10.80 9.31
N ILE A 110 7.08 10.98 8.66
CA ILE A 110 6.92 11.60 7.34
C ILE A 110 5.91 12.73 7.49
N ASN A 111 6.39 13.91 7.89
CA ASN A 111 5.54 15.09 8.07
C ASN A 111 5.27 15.83 6.76
N SER A 112 6.16 15.70 5.77
CA SER A 112 6.08 16.35 4.47
C SER A 112 6.67 15.45 3.37
N GLY A 113 6.45 15.78 2.10
CA GLY A 113 7.04 15.09 0.95
C GLY A 113 6.47 13.69 0.72
N THR A 114 7.06 12.94 -0.22
CA THR A 114 6.48 11.66 -0.69
C THR A 114 7.43 10.48 -0.52
N TRP A 115 6.92 9.34 -0.05
CA TRP A 115 7.52 8.02 -0.26
C TRP A 115 6.82 7.27 -1.38
N THR A 116 7.58 6.54 -2.20
CA THR A 116 7.06 5.69 -3.27
C THR A 116 7.96 4.47 -3.51
N HIS A 117 7.56 3.59 -4.43
CA HIS A 117 8.41 2.52 -4.96
C HIS A 117 8.56 2.63 -6.48
N ARG A 118 9.52 1.88 -7.04
CA ARG A 118 9.75 1.84 -8.49
C ARG A 118 8.52 1.31 -9.24
N GLY A 119 8.19 1.92 -10.36
CA GLY A 119 7.08 1.51 -11.22
C GLY A 119 6.64 2.64 -12.16
N PRO A 120 5.72 2.36 -13.10
CA PRO A 120 5.01 1.08 -13.32
C PRO A 120 5.90 -0.04 -13.89
N GLN A 121 5.41 -1.28 -13.89
CA GLN A 121 6.20 -2.48 -14.16
C GLN A 121 5.46 -3.52 -15.02
N ILE A 122 6.20 -4.38 -15.74
CA ILE A 122 5.62 -5.45 -16.58
C ILE A 122 5.37 -6.73 -15.76
N LEU A 123 6.30 -7.02 -14.86
CA LEU A 123 6.23 -8.13 -13.91
C LEU A 123 6.00 -7.56 -12.50
N GLU A 124 5.51 -8.39 -11.58
CA GLU A 124 5.36 -8.01 -10.18
C GLU A 124 6.71 -8.14 -9.46
N THR A 125 7.52 -7.07 -9.54
CA THR A 125 8.91 -7.09 -9.02
C THR A 125 9.11 -6.12 -7.86
N ASN A 126 8.54 -4.92 -7.92
CA ASN A 126 8.71 -3.86 -6.93
C ASN A 126 7.43 -3.66 -6.10
N ARG A 127 7.62 -3.35 -4.82
CA ARG A 127 6.58 -2.89 -3.88
C ARG A 127 7.21 -1.95 -2.87
N LEU A 128 6.41 -1.19 -2.14
CA LEU A 128 6.89 -0.55 -0.91
C LEU A 128 6.66 -1.51 0.25
N SER A 129 7.74 -2.01 0.87
CA SER A 129 7.66 -2.87 2.06
C SER A 129 8.53 -2.30 3.18
N VAL A 130 7.91 -1.99 4.31
CA VAL A 130 8.58 -1.34 5.44
C VAL A 130 8.16 -1.98 6.76
N THR A 131 9.13 -2.21 7.63
CA THR A 131 8.90 -2.54 9.04
C THR A 131 9.40 -1.40 9.92
N VAL A 132 8.55 -0.95 10.83
CA VAL A 132 8.84 0.11 11.81
C VAL A 132 8.75 -0.50 13.21
N GLY A 133 9.86 -0.54 13.94
CA GLY A 133 9.92 -1.10 15.29
C GLY A 133 9.37 -0.16 16.37
N GLY A 134 9.32 1.15 16.09
CA GLY A 134 8.65 2.16 16.91
C GLY A 134 7.29 2.58 16.35
N ASN A 135 6.99 3.87 16.50
CA ASN A 135 5.77 4.50 15.99
C ASN A 135 5.94 4.98 14.55
N LEU A 136 4.83 5.00 13.82
CA LEU A 136 4.71 5.63 12.51
C LEU A 136 3.87 6.90 12.60
N THR A 137 4.39 8.02 12.11
CA THR A 137 3.64 9.27 11.95
C THR A 137 3.67 9.72 10.51
N ILE A 138 2.50 9.90 9.90
CA ILE A 138 2.32 10.57 8.61
C ILE A 138 1.59 11.89 8.88
N GLY A 139 2.33 12.99 8.83
CA GLY A 139 1.78 14.35 8.99
C GLY A 139 0.88 14.75 7.83
N VAL A 140 0.19 15.89 7.96
CA VAL A 140 -0.82 16.33 6.97
C VAL A 140 -0.27 16.48 5.55
N ASP A 141 0.99 16.91 5.41
CA ASP A 141 1.68 17.06 4.12
C ASP A 141 2.51 15.82 3.75
N GLY A 142 2.48 14.79 4.61
CA GLY A 142 3.19 13.53 4.42
C GLY A 142 2.39 12.59 3.50
N VAL A 143 3.07 12.04 2.50
CA VAL A 143 2.46 11.16 1.51
C VAL A 143 3.25 9.87 1.37
N ILE A 144 2.57 8.73 1.43
CA ILE A 144 3.07 7.46 0.92
C ILE A 144 2.22 7.09 -0.30
N SER A 145 2.77 7.23 -1.50
CA SER A 145 2.03 7.02 -2.75
C SER A 145 2.68 5.97 -3.64
N ALA A 146 1.91 4.94 -3.94
CA ALA A 146 2.15 3.96 -4.99
C ALA A 146 1.16 4.14 -6.15
N ALA A 147 0.55 5.33 -6.29
CA ALA A 147 -0.43 5.59 -7.34
C ALA A 147 0.17 5.35 -8.74
N GLY A 148 -0.49 4.52 -9.56
CA GLY A 148 -0.03 4.16 -10.90
C GLY A 148 1.31 3.40 -10.98
N LYS A 149 1.83 2.87 -9.85
CA LYS A 149 3.12 2.13 -9.78
C LYS A 149 2.99 0.61 -9.96
N GLY A 150 1.78 0.12 -10.21
CA GLY A 150 1.50 -1.29 -10.44
C GLY A 150 1.86 -1.75 -11.85
N TYR A 151 1.10 -2.71 -12.38
CA TYR A 151 1.31 -3.18 -13.73
C TYR A 151 1.11 -2.04 -14.74
N ARG A 152 2.02 -1.94 -15.72
CA ARG A 152 1.93 -0.97 -16.81
C ARG A 152 0.72 -1.28 -17.71
N GLN A 153 0.31 -0.31 -18.51
CA GLN A 153 -0.72 -0.46 -19.54
C GLN A 153 -0.55 -1.75 -20.35
N GLY A 154 -1.63 -2.54 -20.45
CA GLY A 154 -1.66 -3.79 -21.18
C GLY A 154 -1.11 -5.02 -20.43
N TYR A 155 -0.78 -4.90 -19.14
CA TYR A 155 -0.24 -5.97 -18.31
C TYR A 155 -1.03 -6.17 -17.01
N GLY A 156 -0.81 -7.33 -16.37
CA GLY A 156 -1.41 -7.71 -15.10
C GLY A 156 -2.51 -8.77 -15.24
N PRO A 157 -2.78 -9.57 -14.19
CA PRO A 157 -3.74 -10.68 -14.25
C PRO A 157 -5.18 -10.25 -14.55
N GLY A 158 -5.57 -9.05 -14.10
CA GLY A 158 -6.90 -8.47 -14.33
C GLY A 158 -6.98 -7.54 -15.55
N LYS A 159 -6.02 -7.61 -16.47
CA LYS A 159 -6.08 -6.88 -17.74
C LYS A 159 -7.18 -7.44 -18.63
N GLY A 160 -8.02 -6.56 -19.18
CA GLY A 160 -9.03 -6.92 -20.18
C GLY A 160 -8.49 -7.00 -21.61
N THR A 161 -9.38 -7.28 -22.55
CA THR A 161 -9.10 -7.27 -23.99
C THR A 161 -9.63 -5.99 -24.64
N GLY A 162 -8.83 -5.33 -25.48
CA GLY A 162 -9.24 -4.09 -26.15
C GLY A 162 -9.50 -2.95 -25.16
N ALA A 163 -10.54 -2.15 -25.42
CA ALA A 163 -10.91 -1.03 -24.57
C ALA A 163 -11.49 -1.51 -23.23
N SER A 164 -10.64 -1.52 -22.20
CA SER A 164 -10.92 -2.09 -20.89
C SER A 164 -10.20 -1.32 -19.78
N GLY A 165 -10.86 -1.21 -18.64
CA GLY A 165 -10.25 -0.81 -17.37
C GLY A 165 -9.54 -1.99 -16.71
N GLY A 166 -8.57 -1.70 -15.84
CA GLY A 166 -7.89 -2.74 -15.07
C GLY A 166 -8.80 -3.33 -13.98
N THR A 167 -8.75 -4.64 -13.77
CA THR A 167 -9.38 -5.31 -12.61
C THR A 167 -8.31 -5.67 -11.57
N TYR A 168 -8.66 -5.57 -10.28
CA TYR A 168 -7.91 -6.24 -9.19
C TYR A 168 -8.86 -6.92 -8.20
N ALA A 169 -9.48 -6.17 -7.29
CA ALA A 169 -10.54 -6.69 -6.43
C ALA A 169 -11.90 -6.34 -7.02
N GLY A 170 -12.15 -5.05 -7.21
CA GLY A 170 -13.26 -4.56 -7.99
C GLY A 170 -12.99 -4.79 -9.47
N ALA A 171 -14.01 -5.22 -10.20
CA ALA A 171 -13.93 -5.34 -11.63
C ALA A 171 -13.88 -3.97 -12.33
N GLY A 172 -12.91 -3.83 -13.23
CA GLY A 172 -12.89 -2.76 -14.22
C GLY A 172 -13.90 -3.00 -15.34
N VAL A 173 -14.24 -1.95 -16.09
CA VAL A 173 -15.10 -2.06 -17.28
C VAL A 173 -14.41 -2.93 -18.33
N ASN A 174 -15.05 -4.02 -18.77
CA ASN A 174 -14.47 -5.02 -19.68
C ASN A 174 -13.11 -5.59 -19.20
N GLY A 175 -12.82 -5.50 -17.90
CA GLY A 175 -11.56 -5.96 -17.32
C GLY A 175 -11.45 -7.49 -17.27
N GLY A 176 -10.25 -7.95 -16.93
CA GLY A 176 -10.00 -9.37 -16.69
C GLY A 176 -10.52 -9.84 -15.32
N PRO A 177 -10.14 -11.06 -14.89
CA PRO A 177 -10.55 -11.61 -13.60
C PRO A 177 -9.96 -10.84 -12.41
N GLY A 178 -10.64 -10.93 -11.26
CA GLY A 178 -10.09 -10.48 -9.98
C GLY A 178 -9.01 -11.43 -9.44
N TYR A 179 -8.12 -10.93 -8.58
CA TYR A 179 -7.02 -11.69 -7.96
C TYR A 179 -6.55 -11.07 -6.63
N GLY A 180 -5.60 -11.71 -5.95
CA GLY A 180 -4.96 -11.24 -4.71
C GLY A 180 -5.59 -11.82 -3.44
N CYS A 181 -5.61 -11.05 -2.35
CA CYS A 181 -6.21 -11.49 -1.09
C CYS A 181 -6.78 -10.29 -0.35
N ALA A 182 -8.05 -10.33 0.05
CA ALA A 182 -8.68 -9.25 0.82
C ALA A 182 -8.05 -9.04 2.21
N VAL A 183 -7.59 -10.12 2.85
CA VAL A 183 -7.04 -10.10 4.23
C VAL A 183 -5.56 -9.71 4.26
N VAL A 184 -4.78 -10.15 3.28
CA VAL A 184 -3.34 -9.85 3.21
C VAL A 184 -3.01 -9.35 1.79
N PRO A 185 -3.49 -8.16 1.42
CA PRO A 185 -3.28 -7.62 0.08
C PRO A 185 -1.84 -7.15 -0.06
N ILE A 186 -1.07 -7.85 -0.89
CA ILE A 186 0.30 -7.43 -1.20
C ILE A 186 0.54 -7.28 -2.69
N ASN A 187 -0.36 -7.74 -3.57
CA ASN A 187 -0.14 -7.70 -5.01
C ASN A 187 -0.35 -6.30 -5.58
N ILE A 188 0.36 -5.97 -6.66
CA ILE A 188 0.11 -4.73 -7.39
C ILE A 188 -1.15 -4.85 -8.25
N GLY A 189 -1.79 -3.71 -8.56
CA GLY A 189 -2.97 -3.62 -9.41
C GLY A 189 -2.65 -3.74 -10.90
N SER A 190 -3.65 -4.13 -11.70
CA SER A 190 -3.53 -4.34 -13.15
C SER A 190 -3.58 -3.04 -13.94
N GLY A 191 -2.82 -2.99 -15.02
CA GLY A 191 -2.98 -1.98 -16.04
C GLY A 191 -4.25 -2.19 -16.87
N ALA A 192 -4.85 -1.08 -17.28
CA ALA A 192 -5.82 -1.01 -18.36
C ALA A 192 -5.14 -0.99 -19.73
N ASN A 193 -5.90 -0.75 -20.79
CA ASN A 193 -5.30 -0.56 -22.12
C ASN A 193 -4.36 0.68 -22.17
N MET A 194 -4.67 1.74 -21.41
CA MET A 194 -3.95 3.03 -21.47
C MET A 194 -3.53 3.62 -20.11
N GLY A 195 -3.93 3.03 -18.99
CA GLY A 195 -3.60 3.50 -17.64
C GLY A 195 -2.93 2.38 -16.82
N PRO A 196 -1.85 2.65 -16.06
CA PRO A 196 -1.23 1.66 -15.20
C PRO A 196 -2.08 1.37 -13.95
N GLY A 197 -1.92 0.19 -13.35
CA GLY A 197 -2.53 -0.13 -12.06
C GLY A 197 -1.82 0.55 -10.88
N GLY A 198 -2.46 0.58 -9.71
CA GLY A 198 -1.84 1.03 -8.47
C GLY A 198 -0.78 0.06 -7.97
N GLY A 199 0.25 0.56 -7.29
CA GLY A 199 1.30 -0.27 -6.70
C GLY A 199 0.88 -0.91 -5.37
N ALA A 200 1.84 -1.44 -4.64
CA ALA A 200 1.60 -2.11 -3.36
C ALA A 200 2.36 -1.42 -2.23
N ILE A 201 1.64 -1.10 -1.15
CA ILE A 201 2.16 -0.52 0.08
C ILE A 201 1.94 -1.55 1.19
N GLN A 202 3.03 -2.04 1.78
CA GLN A 202 3.02 -2.91 2.95
C GLN A 202 3.81 -2.24 4.07
N ILE A 203 3.14 -1.94 5.18
CA ILE A 203 3.75 -1.32 6.36
C ILE A 203 3.35 -2.12 7.61
N ILE A 204 4.36 -2.62 8.31
CA ILE A 204 4.19 -3.32 9.58
C ILE A 204 4.83 -2.47 10.68
N VAL A 205 4.02 -2.02 11.63
CA VAL A 205 4.41 -1.11 12.71
C VAL A 205 4.22 -1.84 14.04
N ALA A 206 5.26 -1.90 14.85
CA ALA A 206 5.18 -2.51 16.18
C ALA A 206 4.59 -1.56 17.23
N GLY A 207 4.77 -0.25 17.05
CA GLY A 207 4.14 0.81 17.83
C GLY A 207 2.82 1.29 17.23
N ASN A 208 2.44 2.51 17.61
CA ASN A 208 1.21 3.16 17.17
C ASN A 208 1.40 3.84 15.82
N SER A 209 0.31 3.99 15.06
CA SER A 209 0.30 4.78 13.82
C SER A 209 -0.62 6.00 13.96
N ILE A 210 -0.09 7.18 13.61
CA ILE A 210 -0.87 8.41 13.41
C ILE A 210 -0.82 8.74 11.92
N ILE A 211 -1.97 8.76 11.25
CA ILE A 211 -2.09 9.08 9.82
C ILE A 211 -3.00 10.28 9.65
N ASN A 212 -2.40 11.45 9.46
CA ASN A 212 -3.08 12.70 9.09
C ASN A 212 -2.90 13.06 7.61
N GLY A 213 -1.83 12.56 6.98
CA GLY A 213 -1.60 12.66 5.54
C GLY A 213 -2.25 11.50 4.77
N SER A 214 -1.55 10.97 3.77
CA SER A 214 -2.15 9.95 2.87
C SER A 214 -1.28 8.71 2.62
N LEU A 215 -1.95 7.56 2.57
CA LEU A 215 -1.47 6.30 1.98
C LEU A 215 -2.31 6.03 0.72
N ASN A 216 -1.69 6.07 -0.45
CA ASN A 216 -2.40 6.06 -1.74
C ASN A 216 -1.84 5.00 -2.69
N ALA A 217 -2.64 3.97 -2.99
CA ALA A 217 -2.33 2.95 -3.99
C ALA A 217 -3.33 2.97 -5.16
N ASN A 218 -3.79 4.15 -5.59
CA ASN A 218 -4.79 4.29 -6.64
C ASN A 218 -4.27 3.87 -8.03
N GLY A 219 -5.18 3.46 -8.88
CA GLY A 219 -4.92 3.23 -10.30
C GLY A 219 -4.52 4.52 -11.02
N GLY A 220 -3.65 4.37 -12.02
CA GLY A 220 -3.27 5.46 -12.91
C GLY A 220 -4.35 5.81 -13.92
N THR A 221 -4.32 7.06 -14.37
CA THR A 221 -5.26 7.63 -15.34
C THR A 221 -4.83 7.34 -16.78
N GLY A 222 -5.78 7.49 -17.71
CA GLY A 222 -5.59 7.24 -19.14
C GLY A 222 -6.93 7.30 -19.87
N ALA A 223 -6.98 7.03 -21.18
CA ALA A 223 -8.27 6.87 -21.87
C ALA A 223 -9.10 5.72 -21.26
N SER A 224 -8.41 4.69 -20.79
CA SER A 224 -8.88 3.70 -19.83
C SER A 224 -7.96 3.75 -18.62
N SER A 225 -8.48 3.47 -17.43
CA SER A 225 -7.71 3.60 -16.18
C SER A 225 -7.42 2.26 -15.52
N GLY A 226 -6.25 2.14 -14.90
CA GLY A 226 -5.86 0.91 -14.20
C GLY A 226 -6.63 0.72 -12.91
N SER A 227 -6.58 -0.49 -12.36
CA SER A 227 -7.20 -0.78 -11.07
C SER A 227 -6.43 -0.13 -9.93
N GLY A 228 -7.07 0.00 -8.76
CA GLY A 228 -6.34 0.18 -7.50
C GLY A 228 -5.36 -0.98 -7.26
N GLY A 229 -4.35 -0.71 -6.44
CA GLY A 229 -3.35 -1.67 -5.99
C GLY A 229 -3.66 -2.24 -4.60
N SER A 230 -2.64 -2.31 -3.74
CA SER A 230 -2.78 -2.83 -2.37
C SER A 230 -2.25 -1.86 -1.33
N VAL A 231 -2.97 -1.73 -0.22
CA VAL A 231 -2.47 -1.15 1.03
C VAL A 231 -2.68 -2.16 2.15
N LEU A 232 -1.59 -2.57 2.81
CA LEU A 232 -1.60 -3.36 4.03
C LEU A 232 -0.91 -2.57 5.13
N LEU A 233 -1.67 -2.19 6.16
CA LEU A 233 -1.18 -1.58 7.38
C LEU A 233 -1.47 -2.50 8.56
N LYS A 234 -0.42 -2.98 9.22
CA LYS A 234 -0.53 -3.69 10.51
C LYS A 234 0.13 -2.81 11.57
N THR A 235 -0.60 -2.47 12.62
CA THR A 235 -0.12 -1.52 13.64
C THR A 235 -0.66 -1.86 15.03
N LYS A 236 -0.10 -1.28 16.10
CA LYS A 236 -0.63 -1.46 17.45
C LYS A 236 -1.99 -0.79 17.60
N THR A 237 -2.04 0.50 17.31
CA THR A 237 -3.25 1.33 17.28
C THR A 237 -3.20 2.26 16.07
N LEU A 238 -4.36 2.73 15.61
CA LEU A 238 -4.47 3.69 14.54
C LEU A 238 -5.27 4.92 15.00
N SER A 239 -4.74 6.11 14.76
CA SER A 239 -5.45 7.38 14.93
C SER A 239 -5.10 8.39 13.83
N GLY A 240 -5.82 9.50 13.82
CA GLY A 240 -5.63 10.59 12.84
C GLY A 240 -6.84 10.77 11.93
N SER A 241 -6.74 11.73 11.01
CA SER A 241 -7.83 12.16 10.13
C SER A 241 -7.49 12.10 8.64
N GLY A 242 -6.43 11.38 8.28
CA GLY A 242 -5.90 11.29 6.93
C GLY A 242 -6.65 10.32 6.03
N GLU A 243 -5.97 9.83 5.01
CA GLU A 243 -6.56 8.99 3.97
C GLU A 243 -5.77 7.70 3.74
N ILE A 244 -6.48 6.57 3.63
CA ILE A 244 -5.92 5.26 3.27
C ILE A 244 -6.71 4.70 2.09
N LYS A 245 -6.15 4.81 0.88
CA LYS A 245 -6.90 4.65 -0.36
C LYS A 245 -6.26 3.66 -1.33
N SER A 246 -7.12 2.86 -1.97
CA SER A 246 -6.74 2.02 -3.10
C SER A 246 -7.89 1.97 -4.13
N GLU A 247 -8.11 3.08 -4.80
CA GLU A 247 -9.21 3.27 -5.73
C GLU A 247 -8.82 2.97 -7.18
N GLY A 248 -9.80 2.62 -8.01
CA GLY A 248 -9.60 2.57 -9.45
C GLY A 248 -9.26 3.95 -10.00
N GLY A 249 -8.41 4.01 -11.04
CA GLY A 249 -8.05 5.30 -11.63
C GLY A 249 -9.23 5.98 -12.31
N VAL A 250 -9.13 7.29 -12.54
CA VAL A 250 -10.14 8.08 -13.25
C VAL A 250 -9.77 8.13 -14.75
N PRO A 251 -10.57 7.54 -15.65
CA PRO A 251 -10.29 7.57 -17.08
C PRO A 251 -10.86 8.83 -17.76
N ASN A 252 -10.37 9.13 -18.96
CA ASN A 252 -10.96 10.15 -19.84
C ASN A 252 -12.14 9.61 -20.69
N GLN A 253 -12.35 8.29 -20.73
CA GLN A 253 -13.47 7.62 -21.40
C GLN A 253 -14.15 6.63 -20.45
N ALA A 254 -15.22 5.97 -20.91
CA ALA A 254 -16.05 5.06 -20.12
C ALA A 254 -15.39 3.75 -19.62
N TYR A 255 -14.06 3.63 -19.62
CA TYR A 255 -13.31 2.40 -19.30
C TYR A 255 -12.56 2.52 -17.97
N MET A 256 -13.33 2.58 -16.87
CA MET A 256 -12.80 2.77 -15.53
C MET A 256 -12.19 1.47 -14.98
N GLY A 257 -11.03 1.58 -14.34
CA GLY A 257 -10.44 0.51 -13.55
C GLY A 257 -11.21 0.28 -12.26
N GLY A 258 -11.24 -0.95 -11.77
CA GLY A 258 -11.91 -1.30 -10.52
C GLY A 258 -11.08 -0.98 -9.27
N GLY A 259 -11.74 -0.96 -8.12
CA GLY A 259 -11.09 -0.71 -6.83
C GLY A 259 -10.08 -1.79 -6.45
N GLY A 260 -9.08 -1.38 -5.67
CA GLY A 260 -8.00 -2.22 -5.17
C GLY A 260 -8.32 -2.87 -3.83
N ARG A 261 -7.31 -3.04 -2.98
CA ARG A 261 -7.48 -3.69 -1.67
C ARG A 261 -6.82 -2.87 -0.58
N VAL A 262 -7.55 -2.60 0.48
CA VAL A 262 -7.03 -2.02 1.71
C VAL A 262 -7.27 -3.00 2.85
N SER A 263 -6.23 -3.26 3.64
CA SER A 263 -6.31 -4.07 4.86
C SER A 263 -5.63 -3.31 5.99
N VAL A 264 -6.37 -3.08 7.08
CA VAL A 264 -5.83 -2.48 8.29
C VAL A 264 -6.06 -3.43 9.46
N VAL A 265 -4.98 -3.76 10.17
CA VAL A 265 -5.00 -4.72 11.29
C VAL A 265 -4.41 -4.07 12.53
N LEU A 266 -5.23 -3.99 13.58
CA LEU A 266 -4.81 -3.56 14.92
C LEU A 266 -4.31 -4.76 15.70
N THR A 267 -3.22 -4.59 16.45
CA THR A 267 -2.56 -5.70 17.16
C THR A 267 -2.66 -5.61 18.67
N ALA A 268 -3.04 -4.46 19.22
CA ALA A 268 -3.29 -4.33 20.66
C ALA A 268 -4.70 -4.79 21.02
N VAL A 269 -4.80 -5.71 21.99
CA VAL A 269 -6.05 -6.22 22.55
C VAL A 269 -6.94 -5.06 23.02
N ASN A 270 -8.25 -5.16 22.77
CA ASN A 270 -9.27 -4.16 23.06
C ASN A 270 -9.21 -2.84 22.27
N GLU A 271 -8.37 -2.75 21.24
CA GLU A 271 -8.31 -1.58 20.35
C GLU A 271 -9.23 -1.77 19.15
N ASN A 272 -9.84 -0.66 18.72
CA ASN A 272 -10.77 -0.56 17.59
C ASN A 272 -10.45 0.69 16.74
N PHE A 273 -11.24 0.93 15.70
CA PHE A 273 -10.98 2.01 14.74
C PHE A 273 -11.57 3.38 15.11
N LEU A 274 -12.18 3.56 16.29
CA LEU A 274 -12.86 4.81 16.67
C LEU A 274 -11.93 6.03 16.74
N SER A 275 -10.63 5.82 16.98
CA SER A 275 -9.64 6.90 17.06
C SER A 275 -9.17 7.41 15.69
N PHE A 276 -9.53 6.73 14.61
CA PHE A 276 -9.28 7.15 13.24
C PHE A 276 -10.55 7.74 12.63
N THR A 277 -10.53 9.03 12.34
CA THR A 277 -11.68 9.77 11.78
C THR A 277 -11.52 10.06 10.29
N GLY A 278 -10.44 9.57 9.70
CA GLY A 278 -10.13 9.72 8.29
C GLY A 278 -10.91 8.78 7.37
N GLU A 279 -10.55 8.78 6.09
CA GLU A 279 -11.19 7.94 5.07
C GLU A 279 -10.36 6.68 4.77
N ILE A 280 -11.02 5.52 4.77
CA ILE A 280 -10.47 4.26 4.26
C ILE A 280 -11.32 3.79 3.09
N SER A 281 -10.78 3.80 1.87
CA SER A 281 -11.56 3.57 0.65
C SER A 281 -10.86 2.66 -0.38
N ALA A 282 -11.69 1.94 -1.12
CA ALA A 282 -11.28 1.13 -2.26
C ALA A 282 -12.29 1.25 -3.41
N TYR A 283 -12.77 2.46 -3.71
CA TYR A 283 -13.81 2.66 -4.70
C TYR A 283 -13.38 2.26 -6.11
N GLY A 284 -14.36 1.93 -6.95
CA GLY A 284 -14.12 1.87 -8.39
C GLY A 284 -13.83 3.26 -8.96
N GLY A 285 -13.04 3.29 -10.03
CA GLY A 285 -12.79 4.51 -10.80
C GLY A 285 -14.10 5.15 -11.27
N LEU A 286 -14.09 6.48 -11.37
CA LEU A 286 -15.24 7.31 -11.71
C LEU A 286 -15.09 7.87 -13.13
N HIS A 287 -16.13 7.80 -13.93
CA HIS A 287 -16.25 8.52 -15.19
C HIS A 287 -17.65 9.12 -15.25
N GLU A 288 -17.71 10.46 -15.28
CA GLU A 288 -18.95 11.22 -15.13
C GLU A 288 -19.69 10.86 -13.83
N SER A 289 -20.90 10.28 -13.92
CA SER A 289 -21.70 9.82 -12.78
C SER A 289 -21.64 8.30 -12.56
N LYS A 290 -20.83 7.59 -13.36
CA LYS A 290 -20.74 6.13 -13.31
C LYS A 290 -19.44 5.71 -12.64
N ARG A 291 -19.51 4.63 -11.87
CA ARG A 291 -18.34 4.00 -11.25
C ARG A 291 -18.21 2.57 -11.72
N SER A 292 -16.97 2.09 -11.83
CA SER A 292 -16.66 0.66 -11.84
C SER A 292 -16.89 0.07 -10.44
N LYS A 293 -16.62 -1.22 -10.26
CA LYS A 293 -16.87 -1.89 -8.99
C LYS A 293 -15.80 -1.54 -7.98
N ALA A 294 -16.22 -1.34 -6.74
CA ALA A 294 -15.32 -1.19 -5.61
C ALA A 294 -14.55 -2.47 -5.34
N GLY A 295 -13.39 -2.29 -4.76
CA GLY A 295 -12.57 -3.35 -4.21
C GLY A 295 -12.95 -3.67 -2.77
N THR A 296 -11.97 -4.07 -1.97
CA THR A 296 -12.20 -4.53 -0.60
C THR A 296 -11.49 -3.63 0.41
N VAL A 297 -12.20 -3.24 1.47
CA VAL A 297 -11.61 -2.72 2.69
C VAL A 297 -11.79 -3.78 3.78
N TYR A 298 -10.69 -4.24 4.38
CA TYR A 298 -10.69 -5.21 5.47
C TYR A 298 -10.14 -4.56 6.75
N LEU A 299 -10.88 -4.66 7.84
CA LEU A 299 -10.57 -4.05 9.12
C LEU A 299 -10.57 -5.12 10.21
N GLU A 300 -9.42 -5.41 10.80
CA GLU A 300 -9.27 -6.39 11.89
C GLU A 300 -8.96 -5.63 13.19
N GLU A 301 -9.87 -5.70 14.15
CA GLU A 301 -9.69 -5.10 15.47
C GLU A 301 -8.77 -5.97 16.33
N GLY A 302 -8.23 -5.42 17.41
CA GLY A 302 -7.23 -6.12 18.21
C GLY A 302 -7.73 -7.36 18.96
N ASN A 303 -9.05 -7.54 19.04
CA ASN A 303 -9.70 -8.72 19.61
C ASN A 303 -10.14 -9.75 18.55
N ASP A 304 -9.99 -9.43 17.26
CA ASP A 304 -10.32 -10.36 16.20
C ASP A 304 -9.23 -11.41 16.03
N GLU A 305 -9.64 -12.64 15.74
CA GLU A 305 -8.68 -13.63 15.28
C GLU A 305 -8.28 -13.31 13.84
N PHE A 306 -7.05 -13.68 13.46
CA PHE A 306 -6.55 -13.52 12.10
C PHE A 306 -7.58 -13.99 11.05
N GLY A 307 -7.94 -13.08 10.13
CA GLY A 307 -8.86 -13.32 9.03
C GLY A 307 -10.33 -13.22 9.39
N ARG A 308 -10.68 -12.75 10.60
CA ARG A 308 -12.05 -12.63 11.11
C ARG A 308 -12.54 -11.19 11.35
N GLY A 309 -11.82 -10.20 10.83
CA GLY A 309 -12.22 -8.80 10.83
C GLY A 309 -13.45 -8.51 9.95
N GLU A 310 -13.82 -7.24 9.89
CA GLU A 310 -14.87 -6.73 9.01
C GLU A 310 -14.38 -6.61 7.57
N LEU A 311 -15.21 -7.07 6.63
CA LEU A 311 -15.07 -6.78 5.21
C LEU A 311 -16.09 -5.75 4.79
N ILE A 312 -15.64 -4.67 4.15
CA ILE A 312 -16.48 -3.61 3.60
C ILE A 312 -16.28 -3.53 2.09
N ILE A 313 -17.39 -3.50 1.35
CA ILE A 313 -17.42 -3.22 -0.09
C ILE A 313 -18.44 -2.11 -0.32
N ASP A 314 -17.95 -0.95 -0.72
CA ASP A 314 -18.75 0.26 -0.91
C ASP A 314 -18.55 0.82 -2.32
N ASN A 315 -19.59 0.83 -3.14
CA ASN A 315 -19.54 1.42 -4.47
C ASN A 315 -19.68 2.96 -4.50
N LEU A 316 -19.78 3.59 -3.32
CA LEU A 316 -20.15 5.00 -3.14
C LEU A 316 -21.50 5.31 -3.83
N GLN A 317 -21.91 6.58 -3.93
CA GLN A 317 -23.15 7.08 -4.58
C GLN A 317 -23.27 6.79 -6.10
N SER A 318 -22.91 5.59 -6.56
CA SER A 318 -23.05 5.15 -7.95
C SER A 318 -24.54 5.05 -8.31
N THR A 319 -25.01 5.96 -9.15
CA THR A 319 -26.41 6.02 -9.59
C THR A 319 -26.72 5.06 -10.74
N VAL A 320 -25.70 4.55 -11.45
CA VAL A 320 -25.83 3.58 -12.54
C VAL A 320 -24.59 2.68 -12.59
N GLY A 321 -24.71 1.46 -12.10
CA GLY A 321 -23.64 0.47 -12.21
C GLY A 321 -23.57 -0.12 -13.62
N TYR A 322 -22.37 -0.26 -14.18
CA TYR A 322 -22.16 -1.19 -15.31
C TYR A 322 -22.65 -2.59 -14.88
N SER A 323 -23.56 -3.18 -15.65
CA SER A 323 -24.10 -4.51 -15.40
C SER A 323 -23.04 -5.59 -15.66
N GLY A 324 -23.03 -6.65 -14.84
CA GLY A 324 -22.30 -7.89 -15.13
C GLY A 324 -21.09 -8.24 -14.26
N ASN A 325 -20.39 -7.28 -13.62
CA ASN A 325 -19.13 -7.59 -12.92
C ASN A 325 -19.18 -7.32 -11.40
N LYS A 326 -18.38 -8.06 -10.62
CA LYS A 326 -18.46 -8.19 -9.16
C LYS A 326 -17.13 -7.84 -8.47
N THR A 327 -17.10 -7.82 -7.13
CA THR A 327 -15.89 -7.68 -6.32
C THR A 327 -15.39 -9.05 -5.87
N SER A 328 -14.15 -9.42 -6.21
CA SER A 328 -13.56 -10.71 -5.84
C SER A 328 -12.78 -10.66 -4.53
N LEU A 329 -12.88 -11.71 -3.71
CA LEU A 329 -12.15 -11.82 -2.43
C LEU A 329 -10.69 -12.24 -2.58
N ASN A 330 -10.39 -13.08 -3.56
CA ASN A 330 -9.03 -13.58 -3.76
C ASN A 330 -8.66 -13.91 -5.21
N GLY A 331 -9.61 -14.30 -6.08
CA GLY A 331 -9.27 -14.86 -7.39
C GLY A 331 -8.24 -16.01 -7.35
N LEU A 332 -8.18 -16.74 -6.23
CA LEU A 332 -7.27 -17.84 -5.95
C LEU A 332 -8.07 -19.08 -5.52
N ASN A 333 -7.37 -20.10 -5.02
CA ASN A 333 -7.91 -21.36 -4.52
C ASN A 333 -9.08 -21.19 -3.54
N ASP A 334 -9.83 -22.28 -3.34
CA ASP A 334 -10.88 -22.44 -2.33
C ASP A 334 -10.38 -21.97 -0.95
N VAL A 335 -11.08 -20.98 -0.40
CA VAL A 335 -10.83 -20.40 0.92
C VAL A 335 -12.15 -20.32 1.67
N VAL A 336 -12.10 -20.66 2.96
CA VAL A 336 -13.20 -20.46 3.91
C VAL A 336 -12.98 -19.11 4.59
N TYR A 337 -13.86 -18.15 4.35
CA TYR A 337 -13.84 -16.86 5.04
C TYR A 337 -14.76 -16.90 6.27
N GLN A 338 -14.31 -16.25 7.34
CA GLN A 338 -15.02 -16.15 8.62
C GLN A 338 -15.07 -14.70 9.09
N PHE A 339 -15.37 -13.78 8.16
CA PHE A 339 -15.52 -12.35 8.44
C PHE A 339 -16.64 -12.12 9.45
N LYS A 340 -16.44 -11.28 10.47
CA LYS A 340 -17.47 -11.03 11.48
C LYS A 340 -18.62 -10.15 10.96
N PRO A 341 -18.38 -8.94 10.42
CA PRO A 341 -19.33 -8.35 9.48
C PRO A 341 -18.85 -8.39 8.03
N ILE A 342 -19.80 -8.58 7.12
CA ILE A 342 -19.66 -8.23 5.70
C ILE A 342 -20.62 -7.09 5.41
N SER A 343 -20.08 -5.90 5.14
CA SER A 343 -20.81 -4.67 4.89
C SER A 343 -20.85 -4.37 3.39
N LEU A 344 -21.98 -4.64 2.73
CA LEU A 344 -22.22 -4.30 1.32
C LEU A 344 -23.01 -2.99 1.21
N LYS A 345 -22.39 -1.93 0.70
CA LYS A 345 -22.96 -0.58 0.60
C LYS A 345 -23.14 -0.16 -0.86
N ASN A 346 -24.20 0.62 -1.10
CA ASN A 346 -24.48 1.30 -2.37
C ASN A 346 -24.51 0.37 -3.61
N ASN A 347 -25.32 -0.70 -3.54
CA ASN A 347 -25.45 -1.69 -4.62
C ASN A 347 -24.12 -2.41 -4.96
N SER A 348 -23.26 -2.59 -3.97
CA SER A 348 -22.08 -3.45 -4.13
C SER A 348 -22.49 -4.91 -4.25
N VAL A 349 -21.65 -5.67 -4.98
CA VAL A 349 -21.89 -7.07 -5.28
C VAL A 349 -20.61 -7.83 -5.01
N LEU A 350 -20.67 -8.75 -4.05
CA LEU A 350 -19.57 -9.64 -3.70
C LEU A 350 -19.61 -10.90 -4.56
N GLU A 351 -18.43 -11.35 -5.00
CA GLU A 351 -18.23 -12.66 -5.60
C GLU A 351 -17.49 -13.59 -4.65
N VAL A 352 -18.10 -14.76 -4.43
CA VAL A 352 -17.46 -15.91 -3.81
C VAL A 352 -17.18 -16.91 -4.93
N ASN A 353 -15.91 -17.21 -5.16
CA ASN A 353 -15.50 -18.15 -6.21
C ASN A 353 -16.04 -19.55 -5.92
N ALA A 354 -16.22 -20.37 -6.96
CA ALA A 354 -16.58 -21.77 -6.80
C ALA A 354 -15.59 -22.46 -5.85
N GLY A 355 -16.12 -23.22 -4.86
CA GLY A 355 -15.32 -23.87 -3.81
C GLY A 355 -14.98 -22.97 -2.61
N GLY A 356 -15.11 -21.64 -2.74
CA GLY A 356 -15.06 -20.72 -1.61
C GLY A 356 -16.32 -20.77 -0.75
N THR A 357 -16.18 -20.54 0.55
CA THR A 357 -17.31 -20.46 1.48
C THR A 357 -17.22 -19.21 2.36
N LEU A 358 -18.38 -18.66 2.72
CA LEU A 358 -18.54 -17.63 3.74
C LEU A 358 -19.28 -18.28 4.91
N ASN A 359 -18.65 -18.31 6.08
CA ASN A 359 -19.21 -18.88 7.31
C ASN A 359 -19.34 -17.80 8.37
#